data_AF-A0A8T3UNU4-F1
#
_entry.id   AF-A0A8T3UNU4-F1
#
_cell.length_a   1.000
_cell.length_b   1.000
_cell.length_c   1.000
_cell.angle_alpha   90.00
_cell.angle_beta   90.00
_cell.angle_gamma   90.00
#
_symmetry.space_group_name_H-M   'P 1'
#
loop_
_entity.id
_entity.type
_entity.pdbx_description
1 polymer ?
#
loop_
_entity_poly.entity_id
_entity_poly.type
_entity_poly.pdbx_seq_one_letter_code
_entity_poly.pdbx_strand_id
1 'polypeptide(L)' 'MGHRAAIYCRVSTADQSCERQEFDLRAFAGRAGYDVVGIFKETGSGTKLDRAERKKVLALA' A
#
# COMPACT_ATOMS: atom_id res chain seq x y z
N MET A 1 7.68 0.72 21.27
CA MET A 1 6.29 0.69 20.77
C MET A 1 6.31 1.28 19.37
N GLY A 2 6.16 0.44 18.35
CA GLY A 2 6.21 0.86 16.95
C GLY A 2 4.95 1.61 16.52
N HIS A 3 5.07 2.55 15.59
CA HIS A 3 3.89 3.16 14.96
C HIS A 3 3.17 2.13 14.08
N ARG A 4 1.83 2.18 14.08
CA ARG A 4 1.01 1.40 13.14
C ARG A 4 1.14 2.00 11.75
N ALA A 5 1.29 1.16 10.73
CA ALA A 5 1.42 1.56 9.34
C ALA A 5 0.56 0.68 8.43
N ALA A 6 -0.02 1.26 7.37
CA ALA A 6 -0.64 0.54 6.28
C ALA A 6 0.19 0.72 5.01
N ILE A 7 0.37 -0.35 4.23
CA ILE A 7 1.09 -0.32 2.95
C ILE A 7 0.06 -0.28 1.82
N TYR A 8 0.20 0.67 0.91
CA TYR A 8 -0.65 0.82 -0.26
C TYR A 8 0.21 0.82 -1.53
N CYS A 9 0.02 -0.17 -2.40
CA CYS A 9 0.70 -0.29 -3.68
C CYS A 9 -0.28 -0.11 -4.82
N ARG A 10 0.16 0.55 -5.90
CA ARG A 10 -0.71 0.79 -7.05
C ARG A 10 0.06 0.86 -8.35
N VAL A 11 -0.51 0.24 -9.38
CA VAL A 11 -0.04 0.33 -10.76
C VAL A 11 -1.14 0.87 -11.67
N SER A 12 -0.77 1.42 -12.82
CA SER A 12 -1.74 2.03 -13.76
C SER A 12 -2.34 1.00 -14.71
N THR A 13 -1.57 -0.01 -15.08
CA THR A 13 -1.91 -0.98 -16.13
C THR A 13 -1.67 -2.41 -15.64
N ALA A 14 -2.29 -3.39 -16.31
CA ALA A 14 -2.28 -4.78 -15.88
C ALA A 14 -0.94 -5.51 -16.13
N ASP A 15 -0.10 -4.96 -17.01
CA ASP A 15 1.27 -5.45 -17.30
C ASP A 15 2.30 -4.98 -16.25
N GLN A 16 1.89 -4.15 -15.29
CA GLN A 16 2.73 -3.67 -14.20
C GLN A 16 2.48 -4.48 -12.92
N SER A 17 3.51 -4.63 -12.08
CA SER A 17 3.44 -5.38 -10.82
C SER A 17 3.60 -4.50 -9.58
N CYS A 18 2.85 -4.83 -8.54
CA CYS A 18 3.01 -4.23 -7.21
C CYS A 18 4.07 -4.94 -6.34
N GLU A 19 4.65 -6.06 -6.79
CA GLU A 19 5.52 -6.91 -5.98
C GLU A 19 6.74 -6.16 -5.42
N ARG A 20 7.44 -5.42 -6.28
CA ARG A 20 8.62 -4.66 -5.84
C ARG A 20 8.27 -3.52 -4.88
N GLN A 21 7.14 -2.83 -5.13
CA GLN A 21 6.65 -1.80 -4.22
C GLN A 21 6.37 -2.39 -2.83
N GLU A 22 5.65 -3.53 -2.77
CA GLU A 22 5.37 -4.18 -1.49
C GLU A 22 6.66 -4.61 -0.79
N PHE A 23 7.56 -5.29 -1.50
CA PHE A 23 8.81 -5.79 -0.93
C PHE A 23 9.63 -4.67 -0.29
N ASP A 24 9.85 -3.58 -1.03
CA ASP A 24 10.65 -2.44 -0.57
C ASP A 24 9.98 -1.74 0.63
N LEU A 25 8.65 -1.57 0.60
CA LEU A 25 7.88 -0.95 1.68
C LEU A 25 7.82 -1.80 2.94
N ARG A 26 7.69 -3.13 2.82
CA ARG A 26 7.77 -4.06 3.96
C ARG A 26 9.15 -4.04 4.59
N ALA A 27 10.20 -4.04 3.78
CA ALA A 27 11.58 -3.96 4.27
C ALA A 27 11.82 -2.63 5.00
N PHE A 28 11.29 -1.52 4.47
CA PHE A 28 11.33 -0.22 5.14
C PHE A 28 10.60 -0.23 6.49
N ALA A 29 9.36 -0.71 6.52
CA ALA A 29 8.57 -0.82 7.75
C ALA A 29 9.27 -1.68 8.81
N GLY A 30 9.86 -2.81 8.40
CA GLY A 30 10.64 -3.67 9.29
C GLY A 30 11.85 -2.97 9.89
N ARG A 31 12.63 -2.22 9.09
CA ARG A 31 13.77 -1.43 9.58
C ARG A 31 13.35 -0.29 10.52
N ALA A 32 12.19 0.31 10.27
CA ALA A 32 11.65 1.39 11.08
C ALA A 32 10.91 0.91 12.35
N GLY A 33 10.71 -0.39 12.50
CA GLY A 33 9.96 -0.97 13.62
C GLY A 33 8.47 -0.66 13.58
N TYR A 34 7.88 -0.47 12.40
CA TYR A 34 6.44 -0.26 12.24
C TYR A 34 5.66 -1.57 12.30
N ASP A 35 4.47 -1.49 12.90
CA ASP A 35 3.49 -2.58 12.88
C ASP A 35 2.62 -2.44 11.62
N VAL A 36 2.85 -3.31 10.62
CA VAL A 36 2.12 -3.26 9.35
C VAL A 36 0.74 -3.92 9.54
N VAL A 37 -0.29 -3.10 9.65
CA VAL A 37 -1.67 -3.55 9.94
C VAL A 37 -2.45 -4.00 8.70
N GLY A 38 -1.90 -3.77 7.51
CA GLY A 38 -2.54 -4.16 6.26
C GLY A 38 -1.72 -3.78 5.04
N ILE A 39 -1.86 -4.59 3.99
CA ILE A 39 -1.25 -4.38 2.68
C ILE A 39 -2.36 -4.37 1.65
N PHE A 40 -2.45 -3.28 0.90
CA PHE A 40 -3.53 -2.99 -0.03
C PHE A 40 -2.94 -2.77 -1.43
N LYS A 41 -3.48 -3.44 -2.44
CA LYS A 41 -2.92 -3.42 -3.80
C LYS A 41 -4.01 -3.31 -4.85
N GLU A 42 -3.84 -2.40 -5.80
CA GLU A 42 -4.78 -2.29 -6.91
C GLU A 42 -4.14 -1.83 -8.23
N THR A 43 -4.77 -2.22 -9.33
CA THR A 43 -4.50 -1.69 -10.66
C THR A 43 -5.55 -0.65 -11.01
N GLY A 44 -5.15 0.59 -11.21
CA GLY A 44 -6.05 1.69 -11.56
C GLY A 44 -5.33 3.02 -11.69
N SER A 45 -5.90 3.94 -12.49
CA SER A 45 -5.31 5.27 -12.69
C SER A 45 -5.15 6.04 -11.38
N GLY A 46 -4.01 6.72 -11.21
CA GLY A 46 -3.79 7.64 -10.10
C GLY A 46 -4.73 8.86 -10.12
N THR A 47 -5.26 9.22 -11.29
CA THR A 47 -6.21 10.34 -11.45
C THR A 47 -7.63 10.02 -10.97
N LYS A 48 -7.95 8.72 -10.81
CA LYS A 48 -9.24 8.28 -10.31
C LYS A 48 -9.27 8.25 -8.78
N LEU A 49 -10.34 8.79 -8.19
CA LEU A 49 -10.53 8.85 -6.75
C LEU A 49 -11.41 7.71 -6.21
N ASP A 50 -12.17 7.05 -7.08
CA ASP A 50 -13.10 5.94 -6.79
C ASP A 50 -12.38 4.58 -6.67
N ARG A 51 -11.20 4.58 -6.07
CA ARG A 51 -10.34 3.40 -5.92
C ARG A 51 -10.66 2.62 -4.65
N ALA A 52 -10.98 1.34 -4.79
CA ALA A 52 -11.51 0.51 -3.70
C ALA A 52 -10.47 0.30 -2.59
N GLU A 53 -9.24 -0.07 -2.94
CA GLU A 53 -8.19 -0.32 -1.96
C GLU A 53 -7.73 0.98 -1.29
N ARG A 54 -7.66 2.08 -2.04
CA ARG A 54 -7.42 3.42 -1.47
C ARG A 54 -8.46 3.79 -0.42
N LYS A 55 -9.76 3.54 -0.68
CA LYS A 55 -10.83 3.81 0.30
C LYS A 55 -10.64 3.01 1.58
N LYS A 56 -10.26 1.73 1.48
CA LYS A 56 -9.98 0.88 2.65
C LYS A 56 -8.82 1.44 3.49
N VAL A 57 -7.72 1.86 2.85
CA VAL A 57 -6.57 2.45 3.55
C VAL A 57 -6.95 3.74 4.28
N LEU A 58 -7.71 4.62 3.63
CA LEU A 58 -8.14 5.87 4.26
C LEU A 58 -9.08 5.68 5.45
N ALA A 59 -9.83 4.57 5.48
CA ALA A 59 -10.71 4.23 6.61
C ALA A 59 -9.95 3.69 7.83
N LEU A 60 -8.63 3.46 7.73
CA LEU A 60 -7.80 3.03 8.86
C LEU A 60 -7.24 4.20 9.69
N ALA A 61 -7.38 5.44 9.19
CA ALA A 61 -6.96 6.67 9.86
C ALA A 61 -8.11 7.24 10.71
#